data_AF-A0AAW6D021-F1
#
_entry.id   AF-A0AAW6D021-F1
#
_cell.length_a   1.000
_cell.length_b   1.000
_cell.length_c   1.000
_cell.angle_alpha   90.00
_cell.angle_beta   90.00
_cell.angle_gamma   90.00
#
_symmetry.space_group_name_H-M   'P 1'
#
loop_
_entity.id
_entity.type
_entity.pdbx_description
1 polymer ?
#
loop_
_entity_poly.entity_id
_entity_poly.type
_entity_poly.pdbx_seq_one_letter_code
_entity_poly.pdbx_strand_id
1 'polypeptide(L)' 'MRKLDKLRFIADSGTEYRVMVSESAYKTVQDIAKTTGLSAKAVATKMINFAARNVEIVYGEEE' A
#
# COMPACT_ATOMS: atom_id res chain seq x y z
N MET A 1 -8.48 -13.99 14.81
CA MET A 1 -8.21 -12.68 14.17
C MET A 1 -7.25 -12.90 13.01
N ARG A 2 -7.57 -12.42 11.80
CA ARG A 2 -6.61 -12.46 10.68
C ARG A 2 -5.39 -11.60 11.03
N LYS A 3 -4.19 -12.14 10.83
CA LYS A 3 -2.93 -11.42 11.08
C LYS A 3 -2.79 -10.33 10.01
N LEU A 4 -2.77 -9.08 10.44
CA LEU A 4 -2.57 -7.92 9.59
C LEU A 4 -1.14 -7.43 9.79
N ASP A 5 -0.39 -7.33 8.70
CA ASP A 5 0.99 -6.84 8.69
C ASP A 5 0.99 -5.33 8.42
N LYS A 6 2.04 -4.63 8.90
CA LYS A 6 2.13 -3.16 8.78
C LYS A 6 3.12 -2.78 7.69
N LEU A 7 2.65 -2.03 6.70
CA LEU A 7 3.52 -1.30 5.77
C LEU A 7 3.74 0.12 6.32
N ARG A 8 5.01 0.49 6.49
CA ARG A 8 5.44 1.82 6.91
C ARG A 8 5.92 2.61 5.70
N PHE A 9 5.41 3.81 5.51
CA PHE A 9 5.95 4.75 4.54
C PHE A 9 5.93 6.18 5.10
N ILE A 10 6.91 6.98 4.65
CA ILE A 10 7.05 8.39 5.00
C ILE A 10 6.75 9.17 3.72
N ALA A 11 5.69 9.97 3.76
CA ALA A 11 5.31 10.86 2.66
C ALA A 11 6.31 12.01 2.49
N ASP A 12 6.24 12.72 1.37
CA ASP A 12 7.14 13.83 1.06
C ASP A 12 7.01 14.98 2.07
N SER A 13 5.86 15.10 2.75
CA SER A 13 5.63 16.02 3.87
C SER A 13 6.39 15.65 5.15
N GLY A 14 7.11 14.53 5.18
CA GLY A 14 7.73 13.97 6.39
C GLY A 14 6.75 13.21 7.29
N THR A 15 5.45 13.20 6.96
CA THR A 15 4.43 12.48 7.72
C THR A 15 4.61 10.97 7.57
N GLU A 16 4.70 10.26 8.69
CA GLU A 16 4.73 8.80 8.71
C GLU A 16 3.30 8.23 8.66
N TYR A 17 3.05 7.39 7.66
CA TYR A 17 1.82 6.61 7.53
C TYR A 17 2.12 5.14 7.75
N ARG A 18 1.24 4.49 8.51
CA ARG A 18 1.26 3.04 8.75
C ARG A 18 -0.04 2.45 8.25
N VAL A 19 0.03 1.70 7.16
CA VAL A 19 -1.14 1.02 6.60
C VAL A 19 -1.10 -0.44 7.02
N MET A 20 -2.21 -0.87 7.62
CA MET A 20 -2.46 -2.28 7.92
C MET A 20 -2.86 -2.97 6.62
N VAL A 21 -2.11 -4.00 6.23
CA VAL A 21 -2.37 -4.80 5.03
C VAL A 21 -2.46 -6.28 5.39
N SER A 22 -3.07 -7.08 4.51
CA SER A 22 -2.97 -8.53 4.64
C SER A 22 -1.53 -9.00 4.46
N GLU A 23 -1.19 -10.14 5.05
CA GLU A 23 0.09 -10.82 4.85
C GLU A 23 0.39 -11.09 3.37
N SER A 24 -0.64 -11.44 2.58
CA SER A 24 -0.52 -11.64 1.13
C SER A 24 -0.11 -10.37 0.37
N ALA A 25 -0.69 -9.22 0.73
CA ALA A 25 -0.36 -7.94 0.13
C ALA A 25 1.06 -7.50 0.54
N TYR A 26 1.43 -7.72 1.80
CA TYR A 26 2.78 -7.48 2.28
C TYR A 26 3.82 -8.30 1.48
N LYS A 27 3.58 -9.61 1.31
CA LYS A 27 4.47 -10.49 0.54
C LYS A 27 4.58 -10.05 -0.92
N THR A 28 3.46 -9.67 -1.54
CA THR A 28 3.44 -9.15 -2.92
C THR A 28 4.35 -7.93 -3.08
N VAL A 29 4.29 -6.97 -2.15
CA VAL A 29 5.17 -5.78 -2.16
C VAL A 29 6.64 -6.19 -2.06
N GLN A 30 6.97 -7.16 -1.21
CA GLN A 30 8.35 -7.65 -1.06
C GLN A 30 8.87 -8.36 -2.33
N ASP A 31 8.03 -9.17 -2.97
CA ASP A 31 8.42 -9.90 -4.18
C ASP A 31 8.62 -8.97 -5.38
N ILE A 32 7.78 -7.94 -5.52
CA ILE A 32 7.98 -6.88 -6.53
C ILE A 32 9.26 -6.09 -6.24
N ALA A 33 9.52 -5.75 -4.97
CA ALA A 33 10.74 -5.03 -4.58
C ALA A 33 12.00 -5.82 -4.98
N LYS A 34 12.03 -7.13 -4.70
CA LYS A 34 13.13 -8.01 -5.11
C LYS A 34 13.30 -8.07 -6.63
N THR A 35 12.20 -8.21 -7.36
CA THR A 35 12.23 -8.36 -8.83
C THR A 35 12.67 -7.07 -9.53
N THR A 36 12.30 -5.92 -8.99
CA THR A 36 12.57 -4.60 -9.61
C THR A 36 13.84 -3.93 -9.09
N GLY A 37 14.44 -4.44 -8.02
CA GLY A 37 15.56 -3.80 -7.32
C GLY A 37 15.17 -2.53 -6.54
N LEU A 38 13.88 -2.21 -6.46
CA LEU A 38 13.37 -1.08 -5.71
C LEU A 38 13.24 -1.42 -4.22
N SER A 39 13.22 -0.39 -3.37
CA SER A 39 12.86 -0.60 -1.96
C SER A 39 11.37 -0.94 -1.82
N ALA A 40 11.02 -1.76 -0.81
CA ALA A 40 9.62 -2.07 -0.50
C ALA A 40 8.77 -0.80 -0.24
N LYS A 41 9.38 0.25 0.32
CA LYS A 41 8.74 1.58 0.47
C LYS A 41 8.38 2.17 -0.90
N ALA A 42 9.31 2.19 -1.85
CA ALA A 42 9.07 2.76 -3.18
C ALA A 42 7.97 2.00 -3.93
N VAL A 43 7.95 0.66 -3.81
CA VAL A 43 6.89 -0.18 -4.38
C VAL A 43 5.54 0.14 -3.75
N ALA A 44 5.44 0.11 -2.41
CA ALA A 44 4.19 0.40 -1.70
C ALA A 44 3.64 1.79 -2.05
N THR A 45 4.49 2.81 -2.07
CA THR A 45 4.10 4.19 -2.45
C THR A 45 3.58 4.24 -3.89
N LYS A 46 4.26 3.60 -4.84
CA LYS A 46 3.80 3.56 -6.24
C LYS A 46 2.45 2.84 -6.38
N MET A 47 2.25 1.72 -5.69
CA MET A 47 1.00 0.97 -5.72
C MET A 47 -0.16 1.78 -5.12
N ILE A 48 0.06 2.45 -3.98
CA ILE A 48 -0.95 3.31 -3.35
C ILE A 48 -1.29 4.49 -4.26
N ASN A 49 -0.28 5.16 -4.82
CA ASN A 49 -0.52 6.28 -5.74
C ASN A 49 -1.23 5.84 -7.02
N PHE A 50 -0.93 4.65 -7.52
CA PHE A 50 -1.63 4.06 -8.66
C PHE A 50 -3.09 3.79 -8.30
N ALA A 51 -3.36 3.13 -7.16
CA ALA A 51 -4.72 2.89 -6.70
C ALA A 51 -5.49 4.20 -6.50
N ALA A 52 -4.91 5.19 -5.80
CA ALA A 52 -5.56 6.48 -5.56
C ALA A 52 -5.92 7.25 -6.85
N ARG A 53 -5.20 7.03 -7.95
CA ARG A 53 -5.48 7.64 -9.25
C ARG A 53 -6.47 6.85 -10.12
N ASN A 54 -6.68 5.58 -9.81
CA ASN A 54 -7.47 4.64 -10.63
C ASN A 54 -8.66 4.05 -9.86
N VAL A 55 -8.99 4.59 -8.70
CA VAL A 55 -10.17 4.23 -7.93
C VAL A 55 -11.19 5.34 -8.06
N GLU A 56 -12.36 5.00 -8.61
CA GLU A 56 -13.56 5.82 -8.49
C GLU A 56 -14.19 5.53 -7.12
N ILE A 57 -14.34 6.56 -6.28
CA ILE A 57 -15.08 6.43 -5.01
C ILE A 57 -16.56 6.43 -5.38
N VAL A 58 -17.12 5.23 -5.53
CA VAL A 58 -18.58 5.06 -5.62
C VAL A 58 -19.14 5.13 -4.21
N TYR A 59 -19.73 6.28 -3.86
CA TYR A 59 -20.63 6.33 -2.72
C TYR A 59 -21.83 5.49 -3.08
N GLY A 60 -21.98 4.31 -2.47
CA GLY A 60 -23.26 3.64 -2.49
C GLY A 60 -24.28 4.60 -1.89
N GLU A 61 -25.37 4.87 -2.60
CA GLU A 61 -26.57 5.36 -1.92
C GLU A 61 -26.84 4.32 -0.82
N GLU A 62 -26.73 4.73 0.44
CA GLU A 62 -27.14 3.90 1.57
C GLU A 62 -28.61 3.54 1.35
N GLU A 63 -28.90 2.27 1.03
CA GLU A 63 -30.25 1.70 1.15
C GLU A 63 -30.58 1.42 2.63
#